data_AF-A0AAP0G303-F1
#
_entry.id   AF-A0AAP0G303-F1
#
_cell.length_a   1.000
_cell.length_b   1.000
_cell.length_c   1.000
_cell.angle_alpha   90.00
_cell.angle_beta   90.00
_cell.angle_gamma   90.00
#
_symmetry.space_group_name_H-M   'P 1'
#
loop_
_entity.id
_entity.type
_entity.pdbx_description
1 polymer ?
#
loop_
_entity_poly.entity_id
_entity_poly.type
_entity_poly.pdbx_seq_one_letter_code
_entity_poly.pdbx_strand_id
1 'polypeptide(L)'
;MYIDFSLLNKACPKDCYPLPRIDALVDSAVGFSLMSFLDAFSGYHQIRMHPPDIKDVTFITEDGCFSYNMMPFGLKNAGATYQRMMDRIFREQKGRNLEVYVDDLMIKSQDLKSHIADLEETFATVRKYKMRLNPLKCVFGASRGKFLGHLLTPSRVEPNPDKVSFQSRREVLAFLSNIEGGKKFEWTSECENAFLALKQQLTKAPLLQGPREGEILFLYLGVGAGAVSSVLVREEGKKQFPIYYVSRVLKKAELKYPILEKLAFALVISARKLRPYFQAHSIQIVTDHPLRRILEGVEHSGRLAKWSIELSEFDLSYIPRLAIKAQAVADFLVDYTVEVKEAETSPVVAWEMLVDGASGKNSFGGGMVLVSPEGTRIEQALKVHFALTNNQAEYEAIIAGLRLARELGIQDIKVSTDSMIVAGHIEGEFEVREPTLQLYLTKVKRIIGQFRSFSVQHVPREENTRADLLAKHGPRAGGTMTELFRPSIEEGELMEVDQQRSWMDPFTTYLTTGRLPEGELEKKQVRYKSTYYLLKEGILYRKTLSGLLARCVSEKEVARVLEEIHSGECGSHSGSRTLEGRVLRQGYFWPTLRRDAEEFARKCRQCQEFAPLQLLPA
;
A
#
# COMPACT_ATOMS: atom_id res chain seq x y z
N MET A 1 14.61 29.06 40.83
CA MET A 1 15.59 29.69 39.92
C MET A 1 15.47 29.04 38.56
N TYR A 2 15.28 29.82 37.49
CA TYR A 2 15.21 29.33 36.12
C TYR A 2 16.36 29.96 35.34
N ILE A 3 17.15 29.14 34.64
CA ILE A 3 18.33 29.59 33.89
C ILE A 3 18.09 29.30 32.42
N ASP A 4 18.27 30.31 31.59
CA ASP A 4 18.10 30.18 30.14
C ASP A 4 19.38 29.65 29.48
N PHE A 5 19.38 28.36 29.14
CA PHE A 5 20.46 27.71 28.41
C PHE A 5 20.27 27.76 26.87
N SER A 6 19.38 28.60 26.34
CA SER A 6 19.07 28.62 24.89
C SER A 6 20.29 28.84 23.99
N LEU A 7 21.23 29.71 24.38
CA LEU A 7 22.46 29.96 23.62
C LEU A 7 23.41 28.76 23.69
N LEU A 8 23.60 28.19 24.88
CA LEU A 8 24.41 26.99 25.08
C LEU A 8 23.85 25.82 24.25
N ASN A 9 22.54 25.60 24.30
CA ASN A 9 21.84 24.55 23.56
C ASN A 9 21.98 24.68 22.02
N LYS A 10 22.13 25.91 21.50
CA LYS A 10 22.41 26.15 20.08
C LYS A 10 23.84 25.75 19.72
N ALA A 11 24.82 26.05 20.58
CA ALA A 11 26.21 25.68 20.37
C ALA A 11 26.49 24.18 20.59
N CYS A 12 25.75 23.53 21.48
CA CYS A 12 25.95 22.12 21.79
C CYS A 12 25.50 21.19 20.64
N PRO A 13 26.37 20.25 20.20
CA PRO A 13 25.97 19.21 19.26
C PRO A 13 24.85 18.35 19.87
N LYS A 14 23.87 17.99 19.04
CA LYS A 14 22.74 17.19 19.49
C LYS A 14 23.19 15.74 19.69
N ASP A 15 22.96 15.19 20.88
CA ASP A 15 23.09 13.77 21.12
C ASP A 15 21.88 13.03 20.50
N CYS A 16 22.13 12.14 19.55
CA CYS A 16 21.10 11.39 18.83
C CYS A 16 20.77 10.05 19.51
N TYR A 17 20.89 9.97 20.84
CA TYR A 17 20.51 8.77 21.57
C TYR A 17 18.99 8.51 21.43
N PRO A 18 18.58 7.29 21.04
CA PRO A 18 17.18 7.00 20.77
C PRO A 18 16.37 6.96 22.08
N LEU A 19 15.32 7.76 22.15
CA LEU A 19 14.31 7.64 23.19
C LEU A 19 13.28 6.58 22.77
N PRO A 20 12.79 5.75 23.71
CA PRO A 20 11.71 4.81 23.42
C PRO A 20 10.46 5.53 22.91
N ARG A 21 9.72 4.91 21.99
CA ARG A 21 8.42 5.42 21.58
C ARG A 21 7.41 5.20 22.70
N ILE A 22 6.75 6.28 23.13
CA ILE A 22 5.73 6.24 24.19
C ILE A 22 4.66 5.20 23.88
N ASP A 23 4.16 5.20 22.64
CA ASP A 23 3.14 4.24 22.17
C ASP A 23 3.57 2.78 22.38
N ALA A 24 4.83 2.45 22.10
CA ALA A 24 5.35 1.10 22.28
C ALA A 24 5.45 0.70 23.76
N LEU A 25 5.85 1.64 24.63
CA LEU A 25 5.91 1.40 26.07
C LEU A 25 4.50 1.18 26.65
N VAL A 26 3.54 2.00 26.22
CA VAL A 26 2.14 1.91 26.63
C VAL A 26 1.50 0.60 26.18
N ASP A 27 1.70 0.20 24.93
CA ASP A 27 1.18 -1.07 24.40
C ASP A 27 1.78 -2.28 25.11
N SER A 28 3.06 -2.21 25.46
CA SER A 28 3.73 -3.29 26.18
C SER A 28 3.16 -3.55 27.59
N ALA A 29 2.38 -2.61 28.14
CA ALA A 29 1.71 -2.74 29.42
C ALA A 29 0.40 -3.54 29.32
N VAL A 30 -0.17 -3.65 28.12
CA VAL A 30 -1.45 -4.33 27.88
C VAL A 30 -1.25 -5.85 28.05
N GLY A 31 -2.16 -6.51 28.77
CA GLY A 31 -2.11 -7.94 29.06
C GLY A 31 -1.54 -8.31 30.43
N PHE A 32 -0.98 -7.37 31.18
CA PHE A 32 -0.49 -7.58 32.54
C PHE A 32 -1.53 -7.15 33.57
N SER A 33 -1.73 -7.95 34.62
CA SER A 33 -2.80 -7.75 35.61
C SER A 33 -2.41 -6.74 36.70
N LEU A 34 -1.12 -6.61 36.99
CA LEU A 34 -0.56 -5.76 38.06
C LEU A 34 0.53 -4.86 37.51
N MET A 35 0.44 -3.57 37.87
CA MET A 35 1.39 -2.54 37.47
C MET A 35 1.83 -1.72 38.69
N SER A 36 3.12 -1.40 38.76
CA SER A 36 3.67 -0.42 39.69
C SER A 36 4.35 0.71 38.94
N PHE A 37 4.06 1.95 39.31
CA PHE A 37 4.58 3.15 38.68
C PHE A 37 5.52 3.84 39.66
N LEU A 38 6.77 4.05 39.27
CA LEU A 38 7.79 4.70 40.09
C LEU A 38 8.29 5.97 39.39
N ASP A 39 8.50 7.02 40.17
CA ASP A 39 8.99 8.32 39.71
C ASP A 39 10.37 8.56 40.32
N ALA A 40 11.38 8.80 39.48
CA ALA A 40 12.72 9.16 39.95
C ALA A 40 12.75 10.61 40.46
N PHE A 41 13.25 10.82 41.68
CA PHE A 41 13.22 12.12 42.34
C PHE A 41 14.22 13.10 41.71
N SER A 42 13.74 14.23 41.17
CA SER A 42 14.60 15.28 40.58
C SER A 42 15.62 14.71 39.58
N GLY A 43 15.14 13.90 38.63
CA GLY A 43 15.90 13.09 37.68
C GLY A 43 17.31 13.58 37.35
N TYR A 44 17.41 14.65 36.57
CA TYR A 44 18.70 15.12 36.05
C TYR A 44 19.70 15.52 37.13
N HIS A 45 19.24 16.03 38.28
CA HIS A 45 20.12 16.40 39.39
C HIS A 45 20.80 15.21 40.08
N GLN A 46 20.46 13.96 39.71
CA GLN A 46 21.16 12.77 40.19
C GLN A 46 22.42 12.45 39.36
N ILE A 47 22.60 13.08 38.19
CA ILE A 47 23.76 12.89 37.32
C ILE A 47 24.79 13.99 37.56
N ARG A 48 26.04 13.62 37.83
CA ARG A 48 27.15 14.58 37.91
C ARG A 48 27.50 15.12 36.53
N MET A 49 27.75 16.43 36.46
CA MET A 49 28.30 17.04 35.24
C MET A 49 29.72 16.51 35.00
N HIS A 50 30.06 16.34 33.72
CA HIS A 50 31.42 16.03 33.32
C HIS A 50 32.32 17.24 33.65
N PRO A 51 33.47 17.07 34.35
CA PRO A 51 34.20 18.22 34.91
C PRO A 51 34.57 19.33 33.91
N PRO A 52 34.99 19.02 32.66
CA PRO A 52 35.20 20.02 31.61
C PRO A 52 33.98 20.85 31.24
N ASP A 53 32.77 20.31 31.39
CA ASP A 53 31.51 20.92 30.93
C ASP A 53 30.85 21.77 32.04
N ILE A 54 31.34 21.69 33.28
CA ILE A 54 30.82 22.45 34.44
C ILE A 54 30.92 23.97 34.18
N LYS A 55 32.00 24.42 33.55
CA LYS A 55 32.21 25.83 33.22
C LYS A 55 31.17 26.36 32.23
N ASP A 56 30.63 25.50 31.36
CA ASP A 56 29.71 25.89 30.31
C ASP A 56 28.28 26.10 30.86
N VAL A 57 27.99 25.55 32.04
CA VAL A 57 26.72 25.71 32.77
C VAL A 57 26.82 26.76 33.89
N THR A 58 27.75 27.71 33.74
CA THR A 58 27.93 28.84 34.67
C THR A 58 26.85 29.90 34.44
N PHE A 59 26.36 30.48 35.52
CA PHE A 59 25.43 31.59 35.54
C PHE A 59 25.88 32.66 36.54
N ILE A 60 25.42 33.89 36.34
CA ILE A 60 25.79 35.04 37.16
C ILE A 60 24.57 35.46 37.99
N THR A 61 24.77 35.66 39.28
CA THR A 61 23.82 36.30 40.19
C THR A 61 24.42 37.59 40.74
N GLU A 62 23.63 38.36 41.51
CA GLU A 62 24.09 39.57 42.19
C GLU A 62 25.29 39.30 43.13
N ASP A 63 25.37 38.09 43.69
CA ASP A 63 26.41 37.66 44.62
C ASP A 63 27.63 37.01 43.95
N GLY A 64 27.61 36.80 42.63
CA GLY A 64 28.75 36.28 41.88
C GLY A 64 28.43 35.22 40.82
N CYS A 65 29.48 34.55 40.34
CA CYS A 65 29.38 33.49 39.32
C CYS A 65 29.27 32.11 39.97
N PHE A 66 28.20 31.39 39.66
CA PHE A 66 27.93 30.04 40.16
C PHE A 66 27.84 29.06 38.99
N SER A 67 28.23 27.80 39.21
CA SER A 67 28.12 26.74 38.21
C SER A 67 27.46 25.50 38.80
N TYR A 68 26.82 24.71 37.94
CA TYR A 68 26.17 23.48 38.34
C TYR A 68 27.13 22.29 38.33
N ASN A 69 27.29 21.65 39.50
CA ASN A 69 28.05 20.40 39.63
C ASN A 69 27.24 19.16 39.22
N MET A 70 25.91 19.26 39.26
CA MET A 70 24.96 18.23 38.84
C MET A 70 24.20 18.73 37.61
N MET A 71 23.74 17.83 36.76
CA MET A 71 23.13 18.19 35.48
C MET A 71 21.83 19.01 35.67
N PRO A 72 21.80 20.30 35.31
CA PRO A 72 20.63 21.14 35.51
C PRO A 72 19.52 20.85 34.49
N PHE A 73 18.30 21.23 34.84
CA PHE A 73 17.18 21.26 33.90
C PHE A 73 17.41 22.32 32.80
N GLY A 74 16.91 22.05 31.59
CA GLY A 74 16.99 22.98 30.46
C GLY A 74 18.12 22.70 29.47
N LEU A 75 19.02 21.75 29.76
CA LEU A 75 20.04 21.31 28.80
C LEU A 75 19.45 20.40 27.71
N LYS A 76 19.84 20.65 26.46
CA LYS A 76 19.39 19.94 25.26
C LYS A 76 19.59 18.42 25.32
N ASN A 77 20.70 17.97 25.88
CA ASN A 77 21.09 16.54 25.90
C ASN A 77 20.82 15.85 27.25
N ALA A 78 20.17 16.52 28.21
CA ALA A 78 19.91 15.94 29.53
C ALA A 78 19.04 14.68 29.46
N GLY A 79 17.92 14.74 28.72
CA GLY A 79 17.03 13.59 28.54
C GLY A 79 17.71 12.39 27.88
N ALA A 80 18.53 12.62 26.86
CA ALA A 80 19.31 11.57 26.18
C ALA A 80 20.33 10.90 27.12
N THR A 81 21.04 11.70 27.91
CA THR A 81 22.00 11.19 28.90
C THR A 81 21.29 10.37 29.98
N TYR A 82 20.15 10.85 30.45
CA TYR A 82 19.37 10.20 31.48
C TYR A 82 18.77 8.87 31.01
N GLN A 83 18.17 8.84 29.82
CA GLN A 83 17.68 7.59 29.22
C GLN A 83 18.82 6.57 29.05
N ARG A 84 19.99 7.01 28.58
CA ARG A 84 21.17 6.13 28.44
C ARG A 84 21.62 5.55 29.77
N MET A 85 21.58 6.33 30.84
CA MET A 85 21.87 5.86 32.19
C MET A 85 20.86 4.79 32.60
N MET A 86 19.56 5.07 32.46
CA MET A 86 18.48 4.14 32.78
C MET A 86 18.60 2.82 32.02
N ASP A 87 18.87 2.88 30.72
CA ASP A 87 19.05 1.70 29.86
C ASP A 87 20.25 0.83 30.28
N ARG A 88 21.29 1.45 30.87
CA ARG A 88 22.45 0.73 31.40
C ARG A 88 22.18 0.12 32.77
N ILE A 89 21.49 0.85 33.65
CA ILE A 89 21.19 0.41 35.02
C ILE A 89 20.21 -0.76 34.99
N PHE A 90 19.18 -0.69 34.15
CA PHE A 90 18.09 -1.66 34.11
C PHE A 90 18.18 -2.64 32.93
N ARG A 91 19.36 -2.84 32.36
CA ARG A 91 19.56 -3.68 31.16
C ARG A 91 18.93 -5.08 31.26
N GLU A 92 18.95 -5.70 32.44
CA GLU A 92 18.47 -7.07 32.69
C GLU A 92 16.94 -7.16 32.90
N GLN A 93 16.30 -6.05 33.26
CA GLN A 93 14.85 -5.96 33.55
C GLN A 93 14.07 -5.28 32.43
N LYS A 94 14.71 -4.34 31.73
CA LYS A 94 14.08 -3.50 30.72
C LYS A 94 13.51 -4.35 29.58
N GLY A 95 12.24 -4.14 29.26
CA GLY A 95 11.50 -4.86 28.22
C GLY A 95 10.93 -6.21 28.65
N ARG A 96 11.40 -6.79 29.77
CA ARG A 96 10.85 -8.04 30.34
C ARG A 96 9.70 -7.73 31.29
N ASN A 97 10.01 -7.08 32.40
CA ASN A 97 9.08 -6.73 33.48
C ASN A 97 9.10 -5.23 33.80
N LEU A 98 10.05 -4.48 33.24
CA LEU A 98 10.23 -3.04 33.50
C LEU A 98 10.26 -2.25 32.20
N GLU A 99 9.51 -1.17 32.13
CA GLU A 99 9.58 -0.16 31.08
C GLU A 99 10.07 1.16 31.67
N VAL A 100 10.98 1.83 30.96
CA VAL A 100 11.60 3.07 31.45
C VAL A 100 11.57 4.15 30.39
N TYR A 101 11.00 5.30 30.74
CA TYR A 101 11.00 6.53 29.93
C TYR A 101 11.50 7.69 30.77
N VAL A 102 12.75 8.07 30.58
CA VAL A 102 13.43 9.09 31.38
C VAL A 102 13.21 8.82 32.88
N ASP A 103 12.42 9.64 33.57
CA ASP A 103 12.17 9.58 35.02
C ASP A 103 11.02 8.63 35.42
N ASP A 104 10.20 8.21 34.45
CA ASP A 104 9.03 7.38 34.67
C ASP A 104 9.38 5.90 34.47
N LEU A 105 9.24 5.10 35.53
CA LEU A 105 9.43 3.65 35.51
C LEU A 105 8.09 2.95 35.71
N MET A 106 7.81 1.92 34.91
CA MET A 106 6.63 1.08 35.03
C MET A 106 7.04 -0.38 35.11
N ILE A 107 6.72 -1.03 36.23
CA ILE A 107 6.89 -2.47 36.44
C ILE A 107 5.56 -3.15 36.13
N LYS A 108 5.60 -4.22 35.35
CA LYS A 108 4.43 -5.00 34.90
C LYS A 108 4.63 -6.48 35.15
N SER A 109 3.62 -7.13 35.73
CA SER A 109 3.67 -8.56 36.10
C SER A 109 2.30 -9.23 35.95
N GLN A 110 2.28 -10.55 35.77
CA GLN A 110 1.04 -11.31 35.54
C GLN A 110 0.31 -11.68 36.83
N ASP A 111 1.04 -11.85 37.93
CA ASP A 111 0.51 -12.31 39.21
C ASP A 111 1.22 -11.60 40.37
N LEU A 112 0.59 -11.64 41.56
CA LEU A 112 1.10 -10.90 42.72
C LEU A 112 2.47 -11.42 43.18
N LYS A 113 2.73 -12.73 43.04
CA LYS A 113 3.97 -13.34 43.54
C LYS A 113 5.15 -12.96 42.64
N SER A 114 4.97 -13.00 41.33
CA SER A 114 5.96 -12.47 40.38
C SER A 114 6.16 -10.96 40.57
N HIS A 115 5.08 -10.21 40.81
CA HIS A 115 5.17 -8.75 41.00
C HIS A 115 6.03 -8.33 42.19
N ILE A 116 5.93 -9.05 43.31
CA ILE A 116 6.76 -8.80 44.48
C ILE A 116 8.23 -9.08 44.16
N ALA A 117 8.53 -10.21 43.49
CA ALA A 117 9.89 -10.54 43.09
C ALA A 117 10.47 -9.49 42.12
N ASP A 118 9.68 -9.02 41.15
CA ASP A 118 10.07 -7.99 40.19
C ASP A 118 10.38 -6.64 40.89
N LEU A 119 9.56 -6.27 41.88
CA LEU A 119 9.78 -5.08 42.71
C LEU A 119 11.04 -5.19 43.55
N GLU A 120 11.30 -6.36 44.16
CA GLU A 120 12.51 -6.61 44.93
C GLU A 120 13.77 -6.49 44.06
N GLU A 121 13.73 -7.07 42.86
CA GLU A 121 14.80 -6.99 41.86
C GLU A 121 15.05 -5.53 41.44
N THR A 122 13.97 -4.76 41.17
CA THR A 122 14.05 -3.35 40.79
C THR A 122 14.65 -2.52 41.93
N PHE A 123 14.17 -2.70 43.16
CA PHE A 123 14.68 -1.96 44.32
C PHE A 123 16.11 -2.32 44.70
N ALA A 124 16.53 -3.56 44.50
CA ALA A 124 17.93 -3.96 44.66
C ALA A 124 18.83 -3.18 43.69
N THR A 125 18.40 -3.03 42.44
CA THR A 125 19.10 -2.24 41.41
C THR A 125 19.12 -0.74 41.77
N VAL A 126 17.99 -0.17 42.16
CA VAL A 126 17.88 1.24 42.62
C VAL A 126 18.85 1.52 43.78
N ARG A 127 18.91 0.62 44.78
CA ARG A 127 19.84 0.72 45.91
C ARG A 127 21.30 0.59 45.49
N LYS A 128 21.63 -0.36 44.61
CA LYS A 128 22.98 -0.59 44.09
C LYS A 128 23.56 0.67 43.43
N TYR A 129 22.75 1.37 42.64
CA TYR A 129 23.16 2.59 41.93
C TYR A 129 22.83 3.88 42.68
N LYS A 130 22.34 3.80 43.94
CA LYS A 130 22.00 4.94 44.81
C LYS A 130 21.00 5.92 44.18
N MET A 131 20.12 5.42 43.32
CA MET A 131 19.08 6.23 42.70
C MET A 131 17.97 6.54 43.70
N ARG A 132 17.42 7.75 43.66
CA ARG A 132 16.35 8.19 44.55
C ARG A 132 15.02 8.19 43.80
N LEU A 133 14.01 7.61 44.43
CA LEU A 133 12.62 7.63 43.98
C LEU A 133 11.81 8.61 44.84
N ASN A 134 10.72 9.12 44.28
CA ASN A 134 9.78 9.98 44.99
C ASN A 134 8.62 9.15 45.58
N PRO A 135 8.59 8.91 46.90
CA PRO A 135 7.60 8.03 47.51
C PRO A 135 6.16 8.50 47.31
N LEU A 136 5.93 9.82 47.27
CA LEU A 136 4.60 10.42 47.13
C LEU A 136 4.00 10.24 45.72
N LYS A 137 4.85 10.00 44.72
CA LYS A 137 4.45 9.77 43.34
C LYS A 137 4.50 8.30 42.92
N CYS A 138 5.06 7.43 43.75
CA CYS A 138 5.09 6.00 43.48
C CYS A 138 3.73 5.36 43.78
N VAL A 139 3.27 4.49 42.89
CA VAL A 139 2.03 3.73 43.01
C VAL A 139 2.38 2.25 42.85
N PHE A 140 1.91 1.40 43.77
CA PHE A 140 2.26 -0.02 43.79
C PHE A 140 1.06 -0.94 43.59
N GLY A 141 1.25 -2.01 42.83
CA GLY A 141 0.29 -3.11 42.69
C GLY A 141 -1.08 -2.68 42.16
N ALA A 142 -1.11 -1.62 41.34
CA ALA A 142 -2.34 -1.09 40.82
C ALA A 142 -2.78 -1.89 39.59
N SER A 143 -4.08 -2.23 39.54
CA SER A 143 -4.70 -2.78 38.33
C SER A 143 -4.92 -1.69 37.28
N ARG A 144 -4.97 -0.41 37.68
CA ARG A 144 -5.06 0.75 36.80
C ARG A 144 -4.12 1.86 37.26
N GLY A 145 -3.47 2.57 36.34
CA GLY A 145 -2.62 3.70 36.74
C GLY A 145 -2.19 4.61 35.61
N LYS A 146 -1.72 5.81 35.98
CA LYS A 146 -1.31 6.85 35.04
C LYS A 146 0.15 6.65 34.65
N PHE A 147 0.44 6.62 33.35
CA PHE A 147 1.80 6.52 32.81
C PHE A 147 1.92 7.37 31.54
N LEU A 148 2.91 8.26 31.50
CA LEU A 148 3.20 9.15 30.35
C LEU A 148 2.01 9.98 29.83
N GLY A 149 0.97 10.16 30.64
CA GLY A 149 -0.26 10.87 30.26
C GLY A 149 -1.38 9.99 29.70
N HIS A 150 -1.23 8.67 29.78
CA HIS A 150 -2.27 7.70 29.51
C HIS A 150 -2.69 7.03 30.82
N LEU A 151 -3.97 6.64 30.92
CA LEU A 151 -4.47 5.79 31.97
C LEU A 151 -4.45 4.35 31.47
N LEU A 152 -3.63 3.51 32.09
CA LEU A 152 -3.43 2.13 31.70
C LEU A 152 -4.34 1.21 32.53
N THR A 153 -4.93 0.22 31.87
CA THR A 153 -5.65 -0.90 32.48
C THR A 153 -5.18 -2.21 31.86
N PRO A 154 -5.43 -3.38 32.47
CA PRO A 154 -4.88 -4.66 32.00
C PRO A 154 -5.34 -5.01 30.57
N SER A 155 -6.46 -4.45 30.15
CA SER A 155 -7.08 -4.73 28.85
C SER A 155 -7.08 -3.57 27.86
N ARG A 156 -6.80 -2.32 28.30
CA ARG A 156 -7.10 -1.09 27.53
C ARG A 156 -6.18 0.08 27.91
N VAL A 157 -6.05 1.01 26.97
CA VAL A 157 -5.38 2.29 27.15
C VAL A 157 -6.41 3.42 27.03
N GLU A 158 -6.49 4.27 28.04
CA GLU A 158 -7.41 5.39 28.10
C GLU A 158 -6.64 6.73 28.08
N PRO A 159 -7.15 7.78 27.44
CA PRO A 159 -6.56 9.11 27.57
C PRO A 159 -6.71 9.59 29.01
N ASN A 160 -5.67 10.20 29.59
CA ASN A 160 -5.76 10.71 30.95
C ASN A 160 -6.77 11.88 31.00
N PRO A 161 -7.86 11.78 31.78
CA PRO A 161 -8.88 12.83 31.86
C PRO A 161 -8.32 14.19 32.26
N ASP A 162 -7.26 14.23 33.08
CA ASP A 162 -6.61 15.48 33.52
C ASP A 162 -5.91 16.22 32.37
N LYS A 163 -5.42 15.49 31.34
CA LYS A 163 -4.80 16.10 30.15
C LYS A 163 -5.85 16.52 29.11
N VAL A 164 -7.05 15.94 29.17
CA VAL A 164 -8.16 16.23 28.24
C VAL A 164 -8.97 17.44 28.72
N SER A 165 -8.90 17.79 30.01
CA SER A 165 -9.50 19.01 30.53
C SER A 165 -8.66 20.25 30.17
N PHE A 166 -8.70 20.70 28.92
CA PHE A 166 -8.35 22.09 28.62
C PHE A 166 -9.42 22.98 29.26
N GLN A 167 -9.03 23.71 30.32
CA GLN A 167 -9.98 24.46 31.15
C GLN A 167 -10.20 25.88 30.64
N SER A 168 -9.28 26.45 29.84
CA SER A 168 -9.40 27.86 29.42
C SER A 168 -9.01 28.15 27.97
N ARG A 169 -9.78 29.04 27.32
CA ARG A 169 -9.49 29.64 25.99
C ARG A 169 -8.08 30.24 25.88
N ARG A 170 -7.52 30.67 27.02
CA ARG A 170 -6.20 31.32 27.11
C ARG A 170 -5.04 30.33 26.88
N GLU A 171 -5.18 29.09 27.34
CA GLU A 171 -4.17 28.04 27.17
C GLU A 171 -4.06 27.58 25.71
N VAL A 172 -5.19 27.47 25.02
CA VAL A 172 -5.23 27.07 23.61
C VAL A 172 -4.69 28.18 22.71
N LEU A 173 -5.03 29.44 23.02
CA LEU A 173 -4.45 30.61 22.35
C LEU A 173 -2.94 30.71 22.52
N ALA A 174 -2.42 30.46 23.73
CA ALA A 174 -0.98 30.43 23.98
C ALA A 174 -0.29 29.29 23.19
N PHE A 175 -0.92 28.12 23.10
CA PHE A 175 -0.44 26.98 22.30
C PHE A 175 -0.39 27.31 20.80
N LEU A 176 -1.46 27.88 20.24
CA LEU A 176 -1.54 28.24 18.82
C LEU A 176 -0.60 29.39 18.44
N SER A 177 -0.48 30.41 19.31
CA SER A 177 0.43 31.54 19.10
C SER A 177 1.91 31.10 19.08
N ASN A 178 2.26 30.05 19.84
CA ASN A 178 3.58 29.43 19.82
C ASN A 178 3.86 28.63 18.53
N ILE A 179 2.82 28.10 17.87
CA ILE A 179 2.96 27.37 16.60
C ILE A 179 3.14 28.32 15.41
N GLU A 180 2.48 29.48 15.42
CA GLU A 180 2.57 30.47 14.33
C GLU A 180 3.77 31.44 14.44
N GLY A 181 4.68 31.21 15.39
CA GLY A 181 5.90 32.00 15.52
C GLY A 181 5.66 33.48 15.85
N GLY A 182 4.65 33.76 16.69
CA GLY A 182 4.41 35.12 17.21
C GLY A 182 3.54 36.03 16.34
N LYS A 183 2.84 35.51 15.33
CA LYS A 183 1.76 36.27 14.67
C LYS A 183 0.55 36.40 15.61
N LYS A 184 -0.13 37.56 15.55
CA LYS A 184 -1.42 37.75 16.25
C LYS A 184 -2.46 36.84 15.63
N PHE A 185 -2.71 35.70 16.28
CA PHE A 185 -3.78 34.78 15.92
C PHE A 185 -5.12 35.35 16.41
N GLU A 186 -6.05 35.59 15.50
CA GLU A 186 -7.40 36.02 15.83
C GLU A 186 -8.32 34.80 15.97
N TRP A 187 -8.87 34.61 17.16
CA TRP A 187 -9.77 33.50 17.45
C TRP A 187 -11.16 33.77 16.86
N THR A 188 -11.48 33.10 15.76
CA THR A 188 -12.77 33.22 15.09
C THR A 188 -13.83 32.30 15.72
N SER A 189 -15.10 32.51 15.36
CA SER A 189 -16.22 31.63 15.72
C SER A 189 -16.06 30.21 15.19
N GLU A 190 -15.43 30.05 14.02
CA GLU A 190 -15.08 28.75 13.44
C GLU A 190 -14.05 28.01 14.31
N CYS A 191 -13.04 28.71 14.83
CA CYS A 191 -12.06 28.13 15.75
C CYS A 191 -12.70 27.69 17.07
N GLU A 192 -13.65 28.47 17.61
CA GLU A 192 -14.39 28.10 18.82
C GLU A 192 -15.22 26.83 18.59
N ASN A 193 -15.95 26.77 17.47
CA ASN A 193 -16.76 25.60 17.12
C ASN A 193 -15.89 24.36 16.91
N ALA A 194 -14.76 24.48 16.22
CA ALA A 194 -13.80 23.38 16.04
C ALA A 194 -13.19 22.92 17.38
N PHE A 195 -12.88 23.85 18.28
CA PHE A 195 -12.35 23.54 19.61
C PHE A 195 -13.39 22.82 20.49
N LEU A 196 -14.64 23.29 20.48
CA LEU A 196 -15.74 22.63 21.20
C LEU A 196 -16.05 21.25 20.64
N ALA A 197 -16.05 21.09 19.31
CA ALA A 197 -16.19 19.80 18.65
C ALA A 197 -15.06 18.84 19.06
N LEU A 198 -13.81 19.30 19.06
CA LEU A 198 -12.66 18.52 19.52
C LEU A 198 -12.80 18.11 21.00
N LYS A 199 -13.24 19.01 21.87
CA LYS A 199 -13.48 18.71 23.29
C LYS A 199 -14.56 17.64 23.46
N GLN A 200 -15.65 17.72 22.70
CA GLN A 200 -16.70 16.70 22.70
C GLN A 200 -16.18 15.35 22.18
N GLN A 201 -15.40 15.34 21.10
CA GLN A 201 -14.80 14.11 20.55
C GLN A 201 -13.80 13.47 21.52
N LEU A 202 -12.96 14.26 22.20
CA LEU A 202 -12.03 13.75 23.20
C LEU A 202 -12.75 13.21 24.44
N THR A 203 -13.89 13.78 24.81
CA THR A 203 -14.71 13.30 25.93
C THR A 203 -15.46 12.00 25.58
N LYS A 204 -15.80 11.81 24.30
CA LYS A 204 -16.43 10.61 23.75
C LYS A 204 -15.42 9.62 23.14
N ALA A 205 -14.11 9.85 23.33
CA ALA A 205 -13.08 9.14 22.59
C ALA A 205 -13.21 7.62 22.82
N PRO A 206 -13.23 6.81 21.75
CA PRO A 206 -13.36 5.38 21.85
C PRO A 206 -12.14 4.78 22.54
N LEU A 207 -12.38 3.74 23.34
CA LEU A 207 -11.35 3.04 24.11
C LEU A 207 -10.35 2.38 23.16
N LEU A 208 -9.06 2.70 23.31
CA LEU A 208 -7.98 2.10 22.53
C LEU A 208 -7.58 0.76 23.15
N GLN A 209 -7.34 -0.24 22.31
CA GLN A 209 -6.90 -1.56 22.74
C GLN A 209 -5.66 -1.99 21.97
N GLY A 210 -4.67 -2.53 22.66
CA GLY A 210 -3.46 -3.06 22.03
C GLY A 210 -3.72 -4.31 21.17
N PRO A 211 -2.89 -4.56 20.15
CA PRO A 211 -2.96 -5.78 19.33
C PRO A 211 -2.48 -7.02 20.12
N ARG A 212 -3.00 -8.20 19.79
CA ARG A 212 -2.43 -9.48 20.27
C ARG A 212 -1.35 -9.99 19.31
N GLU A 213 -0.41 -10.79 19.79
CA GLU A 213 0.64 -11.36 18.94
C GLU A 213 0.05 -12.22 17.80
N GLY A 214 0.49 -11.97 16.56
CA GLY A 214 0.09 -12.74 15.37
C GLY A 214 -1.34 -12.50 14.86
N GLU A 215 -2.07 -11.52 15.39
CA GLU A 215 -3.42 -11.17 14.95
C GLU A 215 -3.43 -10.41 13.60
N ILE A 216 -4.47 -10.59 12.79
CA ILE A 216 -4.65 -9.80 11.56
C ILE A 216 -5.29 -8.46 11.94
N LEU A 217 -4.68 -7.36 11.50
CA LEU A 217 -5.19 -6.02 11.79
C LEU A 217 -5.83 -5.40 10.55
N PHE A 218 -6.85 -4.56 10.75
CA PHE A 218 -7.60 -3.90 9.70
C PHE A 218 -7.22 -2.43 9.63
N LEU A 219 -6.91 -1.94 8.43
CA LEU A 219 -6.60 -0.54 8.19
C LEU A 219 -7.69 0.10 7.32
N TYR A 220 -8.34 1.11 7.88
CA TYR A 220 -9.29 1.97 7.18
C TYR A 220 -8.57 3.24 6.71
N LEU A 221 -8.80 3.63 5.46
CA LEU A 221 -8.21 4.83 4.86
C LEU A 221 -9.29 5.89 4.64
N GLY A 222 -8.97 7.15 4.96
CA GLY A 222 -9.82 8.32 4.76
C GLY A 222 -9.07 9.44 4.03
N VAL A 223 -9.75 10.13 3.11
CA VAL A 223 -9.19 11.26 2.36
C VAL A 223 -10.13 12.44 2.46
N GLY A 224 -9.75 13.42 3.28
CA GLY A 224 -10.44 14.70 3.37
C GLY A 224 -9.91 15.72 2.34
N ALA A 225 -10.56 16.88 2.29
CA ALA A 225 -10.20 17.97 1.38
C ALA A 225 -8.76 18.49 1.57
N GLY A 226 -8.27 18.50 2.81
CA GLY A 226 -6.96 19.04 3.18
C GLY A 226 -6.01 18.07 3.90
N ALA A 227 -6.47 16.86 4.22
CA ALA A 227 -5.72 15.91 5.04
C ALA A 227 -6.03 14.47 4.64
N VAL A 228 -5.05 13.59 4.84
CA VAL A 228 -5.24 12.14 4.76
C VAL A 228 -5.24 11.57 6.16
N SER A 229 -6.07 10.57 6.38
CA SER A 229 -6.23 9.92 7.67
C SER A 229 -6.36 8.41 7.50
N SER A 230 -6.03 7.67 8.55
CA SER A 230 -6.25 6.23 8.63
C SER A 230 -6.49 5.78 10.06
N VAL A 231 -7.18 4.66 10.20
CA VAL A 231 -7.43 4.01 11.49
C VAL A 231 -7.00 2.57 11.42
N LEU A 232 -6.13 2.18 12.33
CA LEU A 232 -5.77 0.79 12.57
C LEU A 232 -6.73 0.21 13.60
N VAL A 233 -7.34 -0.92 13.28
CA VAL A 233 -8.45 -1.53 14.00
C VAL A 233 -8.19 -3.02 14.17
N ARG A 234 -8.59 -3.56 15.31
CA ARG A 234 -8.66 -5.00 15.58
C ARG A 234 -10.11 -5.47 15.56
N GLU A 235 -10.37 -6.67 15.06
CA GLU A 235 -11.70 -7.30 15.10
C GLU A 235 -11.68 -8.53 16.01
N GLU A 236 -12.49 -8.51 17.08
CA GLU A 236 -12.70 -9.67 17.95
C GLU A 236 -14.17 -10.11 17.83
N GLY A 237 -14.40 -11.19 17.08
CA GLY A 237 -15.74 -11.70 16.79
C GLY A 237 -16.53 -10.76 15.87
N LYS A 238 -17.59 -10.13 16.40
CA LYS A 238 -18.41 -9.13 15.67
C LYS A 238 -18.11 -7.68 16.08
N LYS A 239 -17.16 -7.45 17.00
CA LYS A 239 -16.83 -6.13 17.53
C LYS A 239 -15.47 -5.67 17.01
N GLN A 240 -15.39 -4.41 16.64
CA GLN A 240 -14.18 -3.76 16.17
C GLN A 240 -13.68 -2.76 17.23
N PHE A 241 -12.37 -2.79 17.48
CA PHE A 241 -11.70 -1.96 18.48
C PHE A 241 -10.58 -1.15 17.80
N PRO A 242 -10.62 0.20 17.83
CA PRO A 242 -9.56 1.01 17.28
C PRO A 242 -8.28 0.87 18.12
N ILE A 243 -7.15 0.70 17.44
CA ILE A 243 -5.81 0.65 18.04
C ILE A 243 -5.15 2.02 17.93
N TYR A 244 -5.18 2.61 16.73
CA TYR A 244 -4.46 3.85 16.48
C TYR A 244 -5.10 4.68 15.36
N TYR A 245 -5.05 6.01 15.51
CA TYR A 245 -5.48 6.97 14.50
C TYR A 245 -4.25 7.72 13.95
N VAL A 246 -4.09 7.71 12.63
CA VAL A 246 -3.05 8.47 11.94
C VAL A 246 -3.70 9.53 11.08
N SER A 247 -3.24 10.77 11.20
CA SER A 247 -3.67 11.85 10.32
C SER A 247 -2.46 12.69 9.91
N ARG A 248 -2.52 13.22 8.69
CA ARG A 248 -1.50 14.11 8.14
C ARG A 248 -2.14 15.16 7.22
N VAL A 249 -1.84 16.43 7.49
CA VAL A 249 -2.20 17.55 6.62
C VAL A 249 -1.41 17.46 5.31
N LEU A 250 -2.11 17.61 4.19
CA LEU A 250 -1.54 17.59 2.85
C LEU A 250 -0.84 18.91 2.54
N LYS A 251 0.35 18.82 1.95
CA LYS A 251 1.07 20.00 1.42
C LYS A 251 0.42 20.50 0.12
N LYS A 252 0.68 21.75 -0.27
CA LYS A 252 0.14 22.36 -1.50
C LYS A 252 0.29 21.49 -2.76
N ALA A 253 1.41 20.78 -2.90
CA ALA A 253 1.62 19.86 -4.03
C ALA A 253 0.81 18.56 -3.88
N GLU A 254 0.63 18.06 -2.66
CA GLU A 254 -0.09 16.82 -2.32
C GLU A 254 -1.62 17.02 -2.42
N LEU A 255 -2.12 18.25 -2.27
CA LEU A 255 -3.54 18.59 -2.50
C LEU A 255 -4.00 18.33 -3.93
N LYS A 256 -3.08 18.46 -4.91
CA LYS A 256 -3.36 18.26 -6.33
C LYS A 256 -3.35 16.77 -6.75
N TYR A 257 -3.00 15.87 -5.83
CA TYR A 257 -2.96 14.45 -6.15
C TYR A 257 -4.38 13.90 -6.40
N PRO A 258 -4.55 12.99 -7.38
CA PRO A 258 -5.80 12.24 -7.53
C PRO A 258 -6.17 11.50 -6.24
N ILE A 259 -7.46 11.22 -6.03
CA ILE A 259 -7.96 10.53 -4.83
C ILE A 259 -7.22 9.21 -4.58
N LEU A 260 -6.97 8.45 -5.64
CA LEU A 260 -6.25 7.16 -5.56
C LEU A 260 -4.79 7.32 -5.12
N GLU A 261 -4.09 8.36 -5.60
CA GLU A 261 -2.75 8.69 -5.11
C GLU A 261 -2.77 9.19 -3.66
N LYS A 262 -3.81 9.94 -3.26
CA LYS A 262 -3.99 10.37 -1.86
C LYS A 262 -4.24 9.18 -0.94
N LEU A 263 -5.01 8.18 -1.37
CA LEU A 263 -5.21 6.94 -0.63
C LEU A 263 -3.93 6.12 -0.51
N ALA A 264 -3.20 5.95 -1.62
CA ALA A 264 -1.88 5.30 -1.59
C ALA A 264 -0.91 6.06 -0.66
N PHE A 265 -0.95 7.38 -0.69
CA PHE A 265 -0.16 8.22 0.21
C PHE A 265 -0.57 8.02 1.68
N ALA A 266 -1.88 7.98 1.98
CA ALA A 266 -2.38 7.69 3.32
C ALA A 266 -1.85 6.35 3.84
N LEU A 267 -1.84 5.32 3.00
CA LEU A 267 -1.29 4.00 3.33
C LEU A 267 0.22 4.07 3.63
N VAL A 268 1.01 4.73 2.79
CA VAL A 268 2.46 4.89 2.99
C VAL A 268 2.77 5.63 4.29
N ILE A 269 2.02 6.69 4.61
CA ILE A 269 2.20 7.43 5.86
C ILE A 269 1.86 6.56 7.07
N SER A 270 0.80 5.75 6.95
CA SER A 270 0.41 4.79 7.98
C SER A 270 1.51 3.76 8.21
N ALA A 271 2.01 3.12 7.14
CA ALA A 271 3.07 2.13 7.20
C ALA A 271 4.37 2.68 7.80
N ARG A 272 4.75 3.92 7.46
CA ARG A 272 5.93 4.58 8.06
C ARG A 272 5.76 4.87 9.54
N LYS A 273 4.60 5.40 9.94
CA LYS A 273 4.36 5.79 11.34
C LYS A 273 4.17 4.56 12.23
N LEU A 274 3.41 3.59 11.74
CA LEU A 274 3.02 2.35 12.42
C LEU A 274 3.89 1.15 12.01
N ARG A 275 5.12 1.41 11.53
CA ARG A 275 6.05 0.37 11.08
C ARG A 275 6.19 -0.83 12.03
N PRO A 276 6.27 -0.66 13.37
CA PRO A 276 6.32 -1.80 14.29
C PRO A 276 5.13 -2.75 14.14
N TYR A 277 3.92 -2.24 13.94
CA TYR A 277 2.72 -3.06 13.74
C TYR A 277 2.71 -3.72 12.37
N PHE A 278 3.09 -2.99 11.31
CA PHE A 278 3.15 -3.52 9.95
C PHE A 278 4.21 -4.63 9.77
N GLN A 279 5.24 -4.66 10.62
CA GLN A 279 6.26 -5.71 10.62
C GLN A 279 5.87 -6.91 11.49
N ALA A 280 5.09 -6.70 12.55
CA ALA A 280 4.69 -7.75 13.48
C ALA A 280 3.39 -8.47 13.06
N HIS A 281 2.53 -7.83 12.28
CA HIS A 281 1.18 -8.30 11.96
C HIS A 281 0.87 -8.19 10.46
N SER A 282 0.09 -9.12 9.95
CA SER A 282 -0.51 -9.03 8.61
C SER A 282 -1.61 -7.97 8.61
N ILE A 283 -1.56 -7.04 7.66
CA ILE A 283 -2.51 -5.90 7.59
C ILE A 283 -3.50 -6.10 6.43
N GLN A 284 -4.79 -6.07 6.76
CA GLN A 284 -5.90 -6.04 5.81
C GLN A 284 -6.35 -4.61 5.56
N ILE A 285 -6.12 -4.12 4.35
CA ILE A 285 -6.53 -2.79 3.91
C ILE A 285 -7.99 -2.86 3.45
N VAL A 286 -8.86 -2.15 4.16
CA VAL A 286 -10.29 -2.06 3.85
C VAL A 286 -10.51 -0.90 2.91
N THR A 287 -10.83 -1.19 1.65
CA THR A 287 -11.00 -0.16 0.62
C THR A 287 -11.88 -0.64 -0.53
N ASP A 288 -12.71 0.26 -1.05
CA ASP A 288 -13.54 0.03 -2.24
C ASP A 288 -12.81 0.38 -3.55
N HIS A 289 -11.60 0.95 -3.43
CA HIS A 289 -10.81 1.38 -4.56
C HIS A 289 -9.77 0.32 -4.94
N PRO A 290 -9.42 0.16 -6.23
CA PRO A 290 -8.47 -0.85 -6.70
C PRO A 290 -7.00 -0.48 -6.41
N LEU A 291 -6.68 -0.12 -5.16
CA LEU A 291 -5.35 0.31 -4.69
C LEU A 291 -4.25 -0.70 -5.01
N ARG A 292 -4.57 -2.00 -4.92
CA ARG A 292 -3.63 -3.07 -5.26
C ARG A 292 -3.12 -2.95 -6.70
N ARG A 293 -4.01 -2.78 -7.67
CA ARG A 293 -3.64 -2.65 -9.09
C ARG A 293 -2.82 -1.39 -9.37
N ILE A 294 -3.10 -0.32 -8.64
CA ILE A 294 -2.42 0.98 -8.78
C ILE A 294 -1.02 0.96 -8.17
N LEU A 295 -0.76 0.09 -7.19
CA LEU A 295 0.58 -0.10 -6.62
C LEU A 295 1.37 -1.20 -7.35
N GLU A 296 0.70 -2.15 -8.00
CA GLU A 296 1.34 -3.25 -8.75
C GLU A 296 1.50 -2.98 -10.26
N GLY A 297 0.92 -1.88 -10.77
CA GLY A 297 0.93 -1.51 -12.20
C GLY A 297 2.33 -1.17 -12.75
N VAL A 298 2.54 -1.36 -14.04
CA VAL A 298 3.85 -1.09 -14.67
C VAL A 298 4.00 0.39 -15.09
N GLU A 299 2.88 1.11 -15.24
CA GLU A 299 2.84 2.55 -15.58
C GLU A 299 2.77 3.43 -14.33
N HIS A 300 3.86 3.47 -13.58
CA HIS A 300 3.93 4.33 -12.39
C HIS A 300 4.62 5.65 -12.69
N SER A 301 4.01 6.75 -12.22
CA SER A 301 4.80 7.94 -11.90
C SER A 301 5.93 7.52 -10.94
N GLY A 302 7.14 8.07 -11.10
CA GLY A 302 8.31 7.61 -10.31
C GLY A 302 8.13 7.66 -8.79
N ARG A 303 7.08 8.32 -8.28
CA ARG A 303 6.67 8.32 -6.87
C ARG A 303 5.91 7.06 -6.47
N LEU A 304 4.92 6.64 -7.25
CA LEU A 304 4.12 5.44 -6.98
C LEU A 304 4.97 4.17 -6.98
N ALA A 305 5.93 4.08 -7.90
CA ALA A 305 6.90 2.98 -7.92
C ALA A 305 7.72 2.90 -6.62
N LYS A 306 8.21 4.03 -6.11
CA LYS A 306 8.94 4.08 -4.84
C LYS A 306 8.07 3.64 -3.65
N TRP A 307 6.81 4.07 -3.64
CA TRP A 307 5.85 3.67 -2.61
C TRP A 307 5.50 2.20 -2.68
N SER A 308 5.33 1.64 -3.87
CA SER A 308 5.10 0.21 -4.08
C SER A 308 6.25 -0.64 -3.53
N ILE A 309 7.50 -0.26 -3.84
CA ILE A 309 8.69 -0.93 -3.31
C ILE A 309 8.73 -0.88 -1.78
N GLU A 310 8.46 0.30 -1.19
CA GLU A 310 8.44 0.44 0.27
C GLU A 310 7.35 -0.41 0.93
N LEU A 311 6.15 -0.45 0.33
CA LEU A 311 5.03 -1.23 0.86
C LEU A 311 5.21 -2.73 0.66
N SER A 312 6.03 -3.16 -0.31
CA SER A 312 6.32 -4.57 -0.55
C SER A 312 7.11 -5.25 0.57
N GLU A 313 7.68 -4.49 1.52
CA GLU A 313 8.32 -5.08 2.71
C GLU A 313 7.29 -5.68 3.69
N PHE A 314 6.02 -5.29 3.59
CA PHE A 314 4.97 -5.65 4.54
C PHE A 314 4.00 -6.67 3.96
N ASP A 315 3.41 -7.50 4.83
CA ASP A 315 2.35 -8.44 4.45
C ASP A 315 0.99 -7.73 4.38
N LEU A 316 0.65 -7.25 3.18
CA LEU A 316 -0.56 -6.48 2.90
C LEU A 316 -1.57 -7.31 2.08
N SER A 317 -2.80 -7.35 2.56
CA SER A 317 -3.94 -7.90 1.82
C SER A 317 -5.05 -6.85 1.68
N TYR A 318 -5.85 -6.94 0.62
CA TYR A 318 -6.85 -5.94 0.28
C TYR A 318 -8.24 -6.58 0.30
N ILE A 319 -9.17 -5.98 1.03
CA ILE A 319 -10.55 -6.44 1.13
C ILE A 319 -11.54 -5.31 0.81
N PRO A 320 -12.62 -5.60 0.05
CA PRO A 320 -13.68 -4.63 -0.21
C PRO A 320 -14.41 -4.26 1.09
N ARG A 321 -14.98 -3.05 1.14
CA ARG A 321 -15.68 -2.57 2.34
C ARG A 321 -17.03 -3.25 2.47
N LEU A 322 -17.08 -4.31 3.28
CA LEU A 322 -18.34 -4.82 3.81
C LEU A 322 -18.78 -3.92 4.98
N ALA A 323 -20.09 -3.76 5.18
CA ALA A 323 -20.71 -2.79 6.10
C ALA A 323 -19.91 -2.54 7.41
N ILE A 324 -19.65 -1.27 7.71
CA ILE A 324 -18.83 -0.81 8.84
C ILE A 324 -19.58 -1.16 10.15
N LYS A 325 -18.96 -1.96 11.02
CA LYS A 325 -19.60 -2.44 12.26
C LYS A 325 -19.29 -1.56 13.48
N ALA A 326 -18.19 -0.79 13.47
CA ALA A 326 -17.83 0.11 14.57
C ALA A 326 -18.31 1.54 14.31
N GLN A 327 -19.07 2.09 15.25
CA GLN A 327 -19.56 3.46 15.21
C GLN A 327 -18.41 4.50 15.23
N ALA A 328 -17.33 4.24 15.98
CA ALA A 328 -16.14 5.09 15.97
C ALA A 328 -15.36 5.10 14.63
N VAL A 329 -15.44 4.01 13.87
CA VAL A 329 -14.86 3.90 12.53
C VAL A 329 -15.81 4.52 11.50
N ALA A 330 -17.13 4.43 11.74
CA ALA A 330 -18.15 5.09 10.96
C ALA A 330 -18.08 6.62 11.11
N ASP A 331 -17.98 7.16 12.32
CA ASP A 331 -17.84 8.59 12.58
C ASP A 331 -16.54 9.14 11.95
N PHE A 332 -15.42 8.41 12.10
CA PHE A 332 -14.16 8.75 11.42
C PHE A 332 -14.29 8.72 9.89
N LEU A 333 -15.08 7.80 9.34
CA LEU A 333 -15.28 7.73 7.89
C LEU A 333 -16.27 8.79 7.41
N VAL A 334 -17.30 9.16 8.19
CA VAL A 334 -18.27 10.21 7.86
C VAL A 334 -17.61 11.60 7.86
N ASP A 335 -16.76 11.90 8.85
CA ASP A 335 -16.05 13.19 8.93
C ASP A 335 -15.00 13.39 7.80
N TYR A 336 -14.55 12.31 7.15
CA TYR A 336 -13.46 12.33 6.17
C TYR A 336 -13.82 11.76 4.81
N THR A 337 -15.01 11.18 4.61
CA THR A 337 -15.60 11.07 3.29
C THR A 337 -16.02 12.46 2.88
N VAL A 338 -15.45 12.97 1.79
CA VAL A 338 -16.05 14.09 1.09
C VAL A 338 -17.52 13.69 0.85
N GLU A 339 -18.44 14.37 1.53
CA GLU A 339 -19.80 14.49 1.02
C GLU A 339 -19.66 15.03 -0.39
N VAL A 340 -19.67 14.13 -1.37
CA VAL A 340 -20.27 14.46 -2.66
C VAL A 340 -21.69 14.80 -2.27
N LYS A 341 -21.96 16.09 -2.05
CA LYS A 341 -23.31 16.56 -1.77
C LYS A 341 -24.19 15.93 -2.83
N GLU A 342 -25.05 15.04 -2.37
CA GLU A 342 -26.14 14.46 -3.15
C GLU A 342 -27.00 15.63 -3.63
N ALA A 343 -26.74 16.10 -4.85
CA ALA A 343 -27.76 16.76 -5.62
C ALA A 343 -28.76 15.67 -6.02
N GLU A 344 -29.88 15.63 -5.30
CA GLU A 344 -31.22 15.26 -5.75
C GLU A 344 -31.29 14.10 -6.77
N THR A 345 -31.69 12.91 -6.27
CA THR A 345 -32.33 11.81 -7.01
C THR A 345 -32.19 11.81 -8.53
N SER A 346 -31.22 11.07 -9.07
CA SER A 346 -31.17 10.63 -10.49
C SER A 346 -30.25 9.39 -10.64
N PRO A 347 -30.47 8.52 -11.64
CA PRO A 347 -30.12 7.10 -11.58
C PRO A 347 -28.62 6.83 -11.80
N VAL A 348 -28.17 5.66 -11.30
CA VAL A 348 -26.86 5.00 -11.52
C VAL A 348 -26.02 5.66 -12.63
N VAL A 349 -24.99 6.42 -12.24
CA VAL A 349 -24.16 7.20 -13.17
C VAL A 349 -23.28 6.25 -13.99
N ALA A 350 -23.75 5.92 -15.20
CA ALA A 350 -23.01 5.13 -16.18
C ALA A 350 -21.88 5.96 -16.82
N TRP A 351 -20.77 5.31 -17.18
CA TRP A 351 -19.72 5.95 -17.98
C TRP A 351 -20.26 6.31 -19.36
N GLU A 352 -19.94 7.49 -19.88
CA GLU A 352 -20.35 7.88 -21.23
C GLU A 352 -19.20 7.68 -22.22
N MET A 353 -19.50 7.07 -23.37
CA MET A 353 -18.56 6.84 -24.46
C MET A 353 -19.04 7.54 -25.72
N LEU A 354 -18.32 8.56 -26.16
CA LEU A 354 -18.54 9.24 -27.43
C LEU A 354 -17.66 8.60 -28.50
N VAL A 355 -18.24 8.19 -29.61
CA VAL A 355 -17.53 7.49 -30.71
C VAL A 355 -17.87 8.11 -32.05
N ASP A 356 -16.91 8.12 -32.97
CA ASP A 356 -17.07 8.58 -34.35
C ASP A 356 -16.13 7.80 -35.27
N GLY A 357 -16.58 7.50 -36.48
CA GLY A 357 -15.86 6.84 -37.55
C GLY A 357 -15.70 7.73 -38.79
N ALA A 358 -14.46 7.92 -39.24
CA ALA A 358 -14.16 8.71 -40.44
C ALA A 358 -13.46 7.87 -41.51
N SER A 359 -14.09 7.72 -42.69
CA SER A 359 -13.46 7.10 -43.87
C SER A 359 -12.97 8.16 -44.88
N GLY A 360 -11.65 8.31 -45.02
CA GLY A 360 -11.03 9.25 -45.96
C GLY A 360 -9.52 9.04 -46.06
N LYS A 361 -8.89 9.45 -47.16
CA LYS A 361 -7.44 9.24 -47.41
C LYS A 361 -6.50 9.88 -46.37
N ASN A 362 -7.01 10.85 -45.60
CA ASN A 362 -6.30 11.58 -44.55
C ASN A 362 -6.94 11.43 -43.16
N SER A 363 -7.94 10.55 -43.00
CA SER A 363 -8.53 10.26 -41.69
C SER A 363 -7.78 9.12 -41.01
N PHE A 364 -7.90 9.05 -39.69
CA PHE A 364 -7.28 7.99 -38.90
C PHE A 364 -8.18 6.76 -38.87
N GLY A 365 -9.50 6.92 -38.93
CA GLY A 365 -10.43 5.80 -39.04
C GLY A 365 -11.48 5.86 -37.95
N GLY A 366 -11.08 5.95 -36.67
CA GLY A 366 -12.02 6.09 -35.57
C GLY A 366 -11.51 7.02 -34.46
N GLY A 367 -12.43 7.69 -33.80
CA GLY A 367 -12.19 8.53 -32.64
C GLY A 367 -13.11 8.12 -31.50
N MET A 368 -12.58 8.09 -30.30
CA MET A 368 -13.38 7.74 -29.13
C MET A 368 -12.97 8.51 -27.88
N VAL A 369 -13.96 8.89 -27.09
CA VAL A 369 -13.80 9.64 -25.84
C VAL A 369 -14.62 8.95 -24.76
N LEU A 370 -13.96 8.43 -23.74
CA LEU A 370 -14.62 7.94 -22.53
C LEU A 370 -14.66 9.07 -21.50
N VAL A 371 -15.84 9.33 -20.95
CA VAL A 371 -16.08 10.32 -19.90
C VAL A 371 -16.49 9.58 -18.63
N SER A 372 -15.69 9.75 -17.58
CA SER A 372 -16.00 9.21 -16.26
C SER A 372 -17.16 9.97 -15.60
N PRO A 373 -17.90 9.35 -14.65
CA PRO A 373 -18.90 10.03 -13.83
C PRO A 373 -18.41 11.32 -13.17
N GLU A 374 -17.10 11.41 -12.87
CA GLU A 374 -16.44 12.56 -12.26
C GLU A 374 -15.93 13.60 -13.29
N GLY A 375 -16.22 13.40 -14.58
CA GLY A 375 -15.87 14.30 -15.68
C GLY A 375 -14.47 14.12 -16.27
N THR A 376 -13.75 13.04 -15.92
CA THR A 376 -12.42 12.75 -16.48
C THR A 376 -12.56 12.18 -17.89
N ARG A 377 -11.81 12.72 -18.86
CA ARG A 377 -11.89 12.31 -20.27
C ARG A 377 -10.68 11.49 -20.68
N ILE A 378 -10.90 10.31 -21.25
CA ILE A 378 -9.89 9.48 -21.88
C ILE A 378 -10.13 9.52 -23.39
N GLU A 379 -9.20 10.10 -24.12
CA GLU A 379 -9.30 10.33 -25.55
C GLU A 379 -8.37 9.37 -26.30
N GLN A 380 -8.90 8.63 -27.26
CA GLN A 380 -8.15 7.68 -28.05
C GLN A 380 -8.53 7.76 -29.54
N ALA A 381 -7.51 7.75 -30.38
CA ALA A 381 -7.66 7.69 -31.83
C ALA A 381 -7.28 6.29 -32.34
N LEU A 382 -8.14 5.73 -33.18
CA LEU A 382 -7.93 4.47 -33.88
C LEU A 382 -7.42 4.77 -35.28
N LYS A 383 -6.19 4.35 -35.57
CA LYS A 383 -5.57 4.45 -36.90
C LYS A 383 -5.75 3.15 -37.66
N VAL A 384 -6.54 3.17 -38.73
CA VAL A 384 -6.88 2.00 -39.52
C VAL A 384 -6.05 1.97 -40.81
N HIS A 385 -5.43 0.82 -41.08
CA HIS A 385 -4.53 0.62 -42.24
C HIS A 385 -5.17 -0.10 -43.43
N PHE A 386 -6.50 -0.24 -43.44
CA PHE A 386 -7.27 -0.86 -44.52
C PHE A 386 -8.44 0.03 -44.95
N ALA A 387 -8.99 -0.21 -46.14
CA ALA A 387 -10.10 0.58 -46.65
C ALA A 387 -11.39 0.24 -45.89
N LEU A 388 -12.02 1.27 -45.33
CA LEU A 388 -13.27 1.19 -44.58
C LEU A 388 -14.35 2.05 -45.27
N THR A 389 -15.61 1.64 -45.15
CA THR A 389 -16.75 2.55 -45.33
C THR A 389 -16.97 3.36 -44.05
N ASN A 390 -17.68 4.50 -44.11
CA ASN A 390 -18.01 5.28 -42.91
C ASN A 390 -18.69 4.41 -41.83
N ASN A 391 -19.66 3.59 -42.21
CA ASN A 391 -20.36 2.72 -41.26
C ASN A 391 -19.44 1.65 -40.64
N GLN A 392 -18.52 1.08 -41.41
CA GLN A 392 -17.54 0.12 -40.87
C GLN A 392 -16.55 0.82 -39.93
N ALA A 393 -16.17 2.06 -40.23
CA ALA A 393 -15.31 2.87 -39.36
C ALA A 393 -15.97 3.16 -38.00
N GLU A 394 -17.27 3.44 -37.99
CA GLU A 394 -18.07 3.58 -36.75
C GLU A 394 -18.08 2.29 -35.92
N TYR A 395 -18.32 1.14 -36.57
CA TYR A 395 -18.29 -0.15 -35.88
C TYR A 395 -16.92 -0.46 -35.30
N GLU A 396 -15.84 -0.13 -36.00
CA GLU A 396 -14.48 -0.30 -35.48
C GLU A 396 -14.20 0.62 -34.30
N ALA A 397 -14.67 1.88 -34.36
CA ALA A 397 -14.57 2.82 -33.24
C ALA A 397 -15.32 2.31 -31.99
N ILE A 398 -16.55 1.79 -32.16
CA ILE A 398 -17.33 1.18 -31.08
C ILE A 398 -16.64 -0.05 -30.51
N ILE A 399 -16.15 -0.96 -31.36
CA ILE A 399 -15.49 -2.19 -30.91
C ILE A 399 -14.20 -1.88 -30.14
N ALA A 400 -13.39 -0.96 -30.68
CA ALA A 400 -12.19 -0.49 -30.00
C ALA A 400 -12.56 0.13 -28.65
N GLY A 401 -13.64 0.92 -28.61
CA GLY A 401 -14.06 1.59 -27.40
C GLY A 401 -14.63 0.70 -26.31
N LEU A 402 -15.44 -0.28 -26.69
CA LEU A 402 -15.92 -1.29 -25.74
C LEU A 402 -14.79 -2.18 -25.22
N ARG A 403 -13.78 -2.48 -26.05
CA ARG A 403 -12.57 -3.21 -25.60
C ARG A 403 -11.79 -2.38 -24.57
N LEU A 404 -11.57 -1.09 -24.84
CA LEU A 404 -10.93 -0.18 -23.90
C LEU A 404 -11.72 -0.06 -22.59
N ALA A 405 -13.04 0.11 -22.67
CA ALA A 405 -13.89 0.19 -21.49
C ALA A 405 -13.79 -1.07 -20.62
N ARG A 406 -13.70 -2.25 -21.25
CA ARG A 406 -13.49 -3.52 -20.56
C ARG A 406 -12.09 -3.61 -19.93
N GLU A 407 -11.05 -3.15 -20.62
CA GLU A 407 -9.69 -3.08 -20.07
C GLU A 407 -9.61 -2.17 -18.84
N LEU A 408 -10.39 -1.08 -18.83
CA LEU A 408 -10.55 -0.17 -17.69
C LEU A 408 -11.47 -0.74 -16.59
N GLY A 409 -12.11 -1.89 -16.81
CA GLY A 409 -12.98 -2.55 -15.83
C GLY A 409 -14.36 -1.90 -15.66
N ILE A 410 -14.81 -1.11 -16.63
CA ILE A 410 -16.13 -0.46 -16.63
C ILE A 410 -17.21 -1.54 -16.79
N GLN A 411 -18.25 -1.50 -15.96
CA GLN A 411 -19.36 -2.46 -15.99
C GLN A 411 -20.68 -1.88 -16.50
N ASP A 412 -20.88 -0.55 -16.36
CA ASP A 412 -22.08 0.16 -16.76
C ASP A 412 -21.69 1.29 -17.72
N ILE A 413 -22.07 1.19 -19.00
CA ILE A 413 -21.64 2.11 -20.05
C ILE A 413 -22.81 2.58 -20.93
N LYS A 414 -22.79 3.86 -21.24
CA LYS A 414 -23.69 4.54 -22.17
C LYS A 414 -22.88 5.00 -23.39
N VAL A 415 -23.26 4.57 -24.58
CA VAL A 415 -22.54 4.88 -25.83
C VAL A 415 -23.33 5.91 -26.63
N SER A 416 -22.70 7.02 -26.97
CA SER A 416 -23.24 8.12 -27.77
C SER A 416 -22.53 8.12 -29.14
N THR A 417 -23.28 7.94 -30.22
CA THR A 417 -22.79 7.95 -31.62
C THR A 417 -23.62 8.92 -32.46
N ASP A 418 -23.01 9.54 -33.46
CA ASP A 418 -23.70 10.39 -34.44
C ASP A 418 -24.20 9.59 -35.67
N SER A 419 -23.88 8.30 -35.76
CA SER A 419 -24.43 7.40 -36.78
C SER A 419 -25.75 6.77 -36.33
N MET A 420 -26.87 7.34 -36.79
CA MET A 420 -28.22 6.83 -36.52
C MET A 420 -28.39 5.36 -36.94
N ILE A 421 -27.75 4.96 -38.05
CA ILE A 421 -27.81 3.60 -38.57
C ILE A 421 -27.16 2.61 -37.58
N VAL A 422 -25.98 2.96 -37.07
CA VAL A 422 -25.23 2.08 -36.17
C VAL A 422 -25.91 1.99 -34.80
N ALA A 423 -26.45 3.09 -34.27
CA ALA A 423 -27.25 3.10 -33.06
C ALA A 423 -28.46 2.15 -33.18
N GLY A 424 -29.29 2.34 -34.22
CA GLY A 424 -30.50 1.52 -34.39
C GLY A 424 -30.22 0.05 -34.76
N HIS A 425 -29.08 -0.28 -35.38
CA HIS A 425 -28.66 -1.67 -35.53
C HIS A 425 -28.34 -2.34 -34.19
N ILE A 426 -27.73 -1.60 -33.24
CA ILE A 426 -27.35 -2.13 -31.92
C ILE A 426 -28.59 -2.30 -31.02
N GLU A 427 -29.51 -1.34 -31.04
CA GLU A 427 -30.80 -1.43 -30.32
C GLU A 427 -31.74 -2.47 -30.92
N GLY A 428 -31.58 -2.79 -32.21
CA GLY A 428 -32.40 -3.76 -32.93
C GLY A 428 -33.61 -3.16 -33.65
N GLU A 429 -33.66 -1.84 -33.81
CA GLU A 429 -34.71 -1.12 -34.54
C GLU A 429 -34.54 -1.24 -36.08
N PHE A 430 -33.30 -1.43 -36.54
CA PHE A 430 -32.99 -1.55 -37.97
C PHE A 430 -32.45 -2.94 -38.33
N GLU A 431 -32.90 -3.45 -39.49
CA GLU A 431 -32.44 -4.73 -40.04
C GLU A 431 -31.14 -4.55 -40.85
N VAL A 432 -30.08 -5.26 -40.45
CA VAL A 432 -28.79 -5.23 -41.15
C VAL A 432 -28.84 -6.12 -42.39
N ARG A 433 -28.90 -5.51 -43.58
CA ARG A 433 -28.93 -6.24 -44.87
C ARG A 433 -27.56 -6.61 -45.40
N GLU A 434 -26.51 -5.90 -44.98
CA GLU A 434 -25.15 -6.13 -45.48
C GLU A 434 -24.45 -7.24 -44.66
N PRO A 435 -23.97 -8.33 -45.30
CA PRO A 435 -23.37 -9.47 -44.59
C PRO A 435 -22.15 -9.10 -43.73
N THR A 436 -21.35 -8.13 -44.20
CA THR A 436 -20.15 -7.63 -43.49
C THR A 436 -20.52 -6.90 -42.20
N LEU A 437 -21.54 -6.03 -42.24
CA LEU A 437 -22.05 -5.30 -41.07
C LEU A 437 -22.73 -6.24 -40.08
N GLN A 438 -23.31 -7.35 -40.55
CA GLN A 438 -23.90 -8.36 -39.67
C GLN A 438 -22.84 -9.07 -38.81
N LEU A 439 -21.62 -9.28 -39.35
CA LEU A 439 -20.48 -9.78 -38.59
C LEU A 439 -20.03 -8.77 -37.51
N TYR A 440 -19.98 -7.48 -37.86
CA TYR A 440 -19.69 -6.42 -36.89
C TYR A 440 -20.73 -6.37 -35.77
N LEU A 441 -22.01 -6.43 -36.10
CA LEU A 441 -23.10 -6.43 -35.11
C LEU A 441 -23.01 -7.63 -34.17
N THR A 442 -22.75 -8.83 -34.71
CA THR A 442 -22.58 -10.05 -33.91
C THR A 442 -21.42 -9.91 -32.93
N LYS A 443 -20.31 -9.31 -33.38
CA LYS A 443 -19.13 -9.06 -32.53
C LYS A 443 -19.41 -8.02 -31.45
N VAL A 444 -20.09 -6.93 -31.79
CA VAL A 444 -20.51 -5.89 -30.82
C VAL A 444 -21.45 -6.49 -29.77
N LYS A 445 -22.50 -7.23 -30.17
CA LYS A 445 -23.41 -7.91 -29.23
C LYS A 445 -22.70 -8.89 -28.30
N ARG A 446 -21.70 -9.63 -28.81
CA ARG A 446 -20.85 -10.52 -27.99
C ARG A 446 -20.09 -9.75 -26.91
N ILE A 447 -19.58 -8.57 -27.24
CA ILE A 447 -18.84 -7.71 -26.29
C ILE A 447 -19.81 -7.05 -25.30
N ILE A 448 -20.96 -6.56 -25.77
CA ILE A 448 -22.02 -5.98 -24.92
C ILE A 448 -22.49 -6.96 -23.85
N GLY A 449 -22.64 -8.25 -24.17
CA GLY A 449 -23.03 -9.28 -23.21
C GLY A 449 -22.07 -9.50 -22.04
N GLN A 450 -20.91 -8.84 -22.03
CA GLN A 450 -19.94 -8.86 -20.93
C GLN A 450 -20.13 -7.70 -19.94
N PHE A 451 -20.99 -6.72 -20.25
CA PHE A 451 -21.30 -5.57 -19.38
C PHE A 451 -22.57 -5.84 -18.55
N ARG A 452 -22.66 -5.20 -17.38
CA ARG A 452 -23.81 -5.29 -16.47
C ARG A 452 -24.97 -4.45 -16.97
N SER A 453 -24.69 -3.24 -17.43
CA SER A 453 -25.64 -2.30 -18.03
C SER A 453 -25.03 -1.69 -19.28
N PHE A 454 -25.81 -1.66 -20.35
CA PHE A 454 -25.41 -1.07 -21.63
C PHE A 454 -26.60 -0.31 -22.21
N SER A 455 -26.37 0.94 -22.62
CA SER A 455 -27.29 1.70 -23.47
C SER A 455 -26.51 2.37 -24.59
N VAL A 456 -27.15 2.49 -25.75
CA VAL A 456 -26.61 3.26 -26.87
C VAL A 456 -27.63 4.35 -27.20
N GLN A 457 -27.18 5.53 -27.61
CA GLN A 457 -28.05 6.60 -28.07
C GLN A 457 -27.43 7.31 -29.27
N HIS A 458 -28.29 7.77 -30.16
CA HIS A 458 -27.89 8.67 -31.24
C HIS A 458 -27.83 10.12 -30.72
N VAL A 459 -26.72 10.81 -30.99
CA VAL A 459 -26.52 12.23 -30.64
C VAL A 459 -26.27 13.07 -31.89
N PRO A 460 -26.74 14.33 -31.95
CA PRO A 460 -26.42 15.24 -33.05
C PRO A 460 -24.90 15.44 -33.17
N ARG A 461 -24.42 15.60 -34.41
CA ARG A 461 -22.98 15.79 -34.69
C ARG A 461 -22.33 16.97 -33.95
N GLU A 462 -23.12 18.00 -33.63
CA GLU A 462 -22.67 19.16 -32.85
C GLU A 462 -22.24 18.80 -31.42
N GLU A 463 -22.81 17.73 -30.85
CA GLU A 463 -22.50 17.22 -29.51
C GLU A 463 -21.32 16.23 -29.52
N ASN A 464 -20.99 15.66 -30.68
CA ASN A 464 -19.91 14.68 -30.86
C ASN A 464 -18.62 15.25 -31.48
N THR A 465 -18.44 16.58 -31.42
CA THR A 465 -17.32 17.28 -32.07
C THR A 465 -15.93 16.78 -31.67
N ARG A 466 -15.77 16.30 -30.43
CA ARG A 466 -14.48 15.81 -29.93
C ARG A 466 -14.09 14.47 -30.56
N ALA A 467 -15.03 13.54 -30.70
CA ALA A 467 -14.75 12.26 -31.34
C ALA A 467 -14.50 12.45 -32.85
N ASP A 468 -15.24 13.36 -33.52
CA ASP A 468 -15.03 13.74 -34.93
C ASP A 468 -13.60 14.26 -35.19
N LEU A 469 -13.11 15.14 -34.31
CA LEU A 469 -11.75 15.66 -34.39
C LEU A 469 -10.69 14.55 -34.23
N LEU A 470 -10.92 13.59 -33.33
CA LEU A 470 -10.02 12.45 -33.12
C LEU A 470 -10.03 11.49 -34.33
N ALA A 471 -11.21 11.22 -34.90
CA ALA A 471 -11.35 10.35 -36.06
C ALA A 471 -10.66 10.94 -37.32
N LYS A 472 -10.70 12.28 -37.47
CA LYS A 472 -10.12 12.99 -38.63
C LYS A 472 -8.65 13.39 -38.46
N HIS A 473 -8.22 13.78 -37.27
CA HIS A 473 -6.88 14.35 -37.03
C HIS A 473 -5.99 13.50 -36.12
N GLY A 474 -6.54 12.42 -35.56
CA GLY A 474 -5.79 11.46 -34.75
C GLY A 474 -5.14 12.11 -33.53
N PRO A 475 -3.92 11.70 -33.13
CA PRO A 475 -3.25 12.23 -31.95
C PRO A 475 -2.90 13.74 -32.05
N ARG A 476 -2.98 14.36 -33.23
CA ARG A 476 -2.79 15.82 -33.38
C ARG A 476 -3.93 16.63 -32.72
N ALA A 477 -5.08 16.01 -32.48
CA ALA A 477 -6.19 16.61 -31.73
C ALA A 477 -6.08 16.41 -30.20
N GLY A 478 -5.04 15.71 -29.72
CA GLY A 478 -4.88 15.22 -28.34
C GLY A 478 -5.26 13.73 -28.23
N GLY A 479 -4.72 13.00 -27.25
CA GLY A 479 -5.07 11.59 -26.99
C GLY A 479 -4.06 10.54 -27.46
N THR A 480 -4.28 9.30 -27.01
CA THR A 480 -3.40 8.14 -27.30
C THR A 480 -3.80 7.49 -28.63
N MET A 481 -2.86 6.88 -29.36
CA MET A 481 -3.11 6.27 -30.66
C MET A 481 -3.00 4.74 -30.60
N THR A 482 -3.93 4.04 -31.27
CA THR A 482 -3.86 2.60 -31.49
C THR A 482 -3.95 2.29 -32.97
N GLU A 483 -3.07 1.43 -33.47
CA GLU A 483 -3.04 1.04 -34.89
C GLU A 483 -3.76 -0.29 -35.11
N LEU A 484 -4.63 -0.34 -36.12
CA LEU A 484 -5.39 -1.51 -36.53
C LEU A 484 -5.02 -1.90 -37.97
N PHE A 485 -4.43 -3.09 -38.11
CA PHE A 485 -3.92 -3.59 -39.39
C PHE A 485 -4.90 -4.47 -40.17
N ARG A 486 -5.96 -4.98 -39.53
CA ARG A 486 -6.97 -5.87 -40.12
C ARG A 486 -8.36 -5.58 -39.56
N PRO A 487 -9.44 -5.80 -40.33
CA PRO A 487 -10.81 -5.69 -39.83
C PRO A 487 -11.04 -6.55 -38.59
N SER A 488 -11.73 -6.01 -37.59
CA SER A 488 -12.12 -6.73 -36.38
C SER A 488 -13.01 -7.94 -36.69
N ILE A 489 -13.64 -8.03 -37.87
CA ILE A 489 -14.44 -9.19 -38.28
C ILE A 489 -13.62 -10.40 -38.75
N GLU A 490 -12.34 -10.22 -39.09
CA GLU A 490 -11.44 -11.27 -39.58
C GLU A 490 -10.64 -11.92 -38.42
N GLU A 491 -11.32 -12.28 -37.32
CA GLU A 491 -10.76 -13.29 -36.40
C GLU A 491 -10.85 -14.63 -37.15
N GLY A 492 -9.73 -15.03 -37.77
CA GLY A 492 -9.65 -16.25 -38.56
C GLY A 492 -10.21 -17.47 -37.82
N GLU A 493 -10.88 -18.34 -38.57
CA GLU A 493 -11.20 -19.70 -38.13
C GLU A 493 -9.96 -20.29 -37.46
N LEU A 494 -10.07 -20.57 -36.16
CA LEU A 494 -9.09 -21.38 -35.46
C LEU A 494 -9.19 -22.78 -36.05
N MET A 495 -8.44 -23.02 -37.12
CA MET A 495 -8.14 -24.38 -37.55
C MET A 495 -7.42 -25.07 -36.40
N GLU A 496 -8.00 -26.16 -35.91
CA GLU A 496 -7.39 -27.07 -34.95
C GLU A 496 -6.08 -27.59 -35.54
N VAL A 497 -4.98 -26.96 -35.15
CA VAL A 497 -3.64 -27.53 -35.30
C VAL A 497 -3.51 -28.54 -34.18
N ASP A 498 -3.57 -29.82 -34.55
CA ASP A 498 -3.25 -31.03 -33.78
C ASP A 498 -2.50 -30.72 -32.47
N GLN A 499 -3.28 -30.53 -31.39
CA GLN A 499 -2.74 -30.25 -30.06
C GLN A 499 -2.24 -31.56 -29.47
N GLN A 500 -1.00 -31.91 -29.78
CA GLN A 500 -0.23 -32.72 -28.85
C GLN A 500 -0.28 -32.02 -27.48
N ARG A 501 -0.95 -32.66 -26.51
CA ARG A 501 -1.09 -32.15 -25.14
C ARG A 501 0.29 -31.83 -24.59
N SER A 502 0.53 -30.56 -24.31
CA SER A 502 1.76 -30.10 -23.68
C SER A 502 1.69 -30.38 -22.19
N TRP A 503 2.83 -30.71 -21.58
CA TRP A 503 2.94 -30.84 -20.12
C TRP A 503 2.52 -29.55 -19.37
N MET A 504 2.49 -28.41 -20.07
CA MET A 504 2.08 -27.11 -19.53
C MET A 504 0.54 -26.97 -19.40
N ASP A 505 -0.24 -27.72 -20.17
CA ASP A 505 -1.70 -27.53 -20.30
C ASP A 505 -2.47 -27.68 -18.98
N PRO A 506 -2.14 -28.64 -18.09
CA PRO A 506 -2.80 -28.75 -16.80
C PRO A 506 -2.55 -27.52 -15.90
N PHE A 507 -1.36 -26.91 -16.00
CA PHE A 507 -0.98 -25.74 -15.20
C PHE A 507 -1.60 -24.46 -15.75
N THR A 508 -1.59 -24.28 -17.07
CA THR A 508 -2.23 -23.12 -17.71
C THR A 508 -3.74 -23.15 -17.52
N THR A 509 -4.38 -24.32 -17.64
CA THR A 509 -5.82 -24.50 -17.39
C THR A 509 -6.18 -24.19 -15.95
N TYR A 510 -5.41 -24.71 -14.97
CA TYR A 510 -5.67 -24.45 -13.55
C TYR A 510 -5.46 -22.98 -13.18
N LEU A 511 -4.39 -22.34 -13.68
CA LEU A 511 -4.10 -20.92 -13.39
C LEU A 511 -5.06 -19.94 -14.09
N THR A 512 -5.69 -20.34 -15.21
CA THR A 512 -6.63 -19.49 -15.96
C THR A 512 -8.08 -19.69 -15.50
N THR A 513 -8.50 -20.93 -15.28
CA THR A 513 -9.92 -21.28 -15.07
C THR A 513 -10.22 -21.82 -13.67
N GLY A 514 -9.19 -22.12 -12.87
CA GLY A 514 -9.35 -22.77 -11.56
C GLY A 514 -9.75 -24.25 -11.61
N ARG A 515 -9.90 -24.84 -12.81
CA ARG A 515 -10.30 -26.24 -12.98
C ARG A 515 -9.11 -27.18 -12.80
N LEU A 516 -9.31 -28.25 -12.02
CA LEU A 516 -8.31 -29.29 -11.77
C LEU A 516 -8.53 -30.51 -12.71
N PRO A 517 -7.47 -31.26 -13.07
CA PRO A 517 -7.58 -32.51 -13.85
C PRO A 517 -8.43 -33.56 -13.15
N GLU A 518 -8.97 -34.56 -13.86
CA GLU A 518 -9.90 -35.54 -13.27
C GLU A 518 -9.23 -36.56 -12.31
N GLY A 519 -7.95 -36.90 -12.53
CA GLY A 519 -7.22 -37.90 -11.73
C GLY A 519 -6.77 -37.40 -10.35
N GLU A 520 -7.05 -38.14 -9.27
CA GLU A 520 -6.73 -37.73 -7.89
C GLU A 520 -5.24 -37.42 -7.63
N LEU A 521 -4.33 -38.20 -8.20
CA LEU A 521 -2.88 -37.98 -8.04
C LEU A 521 -2.43 -36.72 -8.80
N GLU A 522 -2.96 -36.50 -10.00
CA GLU A 522 -2.68 -35.31 -10.80
C GLU A 522 -3.27 -34.05 -10.16
N LYS A 523 -4.46 -34.11 -9.55
CA LYS A 523 -5.04 -33.02 -8.77
C LYS A 523 -4.09 -32.54 -7.67
N LYS A 524 -3.57 -33.48 -6.88
CA LYS A 524 -2.63 -33.15 -5.79
C LYS A 524 -1.32 -32.58 -6.34
N GLN A 525 -0.78 -33.15 -7.41
CA GLN A 525 0.46 -32.67 -8.02
C GLN A 525 0.31 -31.29 -8.65
N VAL A 526 -0.73 -31.05 -9.44
CA VAL A 526 -0.98 -29.75 -10.08
C VAL A 526 -1.22 -28.69 -9.02
N ARG A 527 -2.05 -28.97 -7.99
CA ARG A 527 -2.31 -28.01 -6.91
C ARG A 527 -1.04 -27.64 -6.14
N TYR A 528 -0.21 -28.62 -5.78
CA TYR A 528 1.04 -28.39 -5.06
C TYR A 528 2.09 -27.68 -5.93
N LYS A 529 2.28 -28.13 -7.17
CA LYS A 529 3.31 -27.58 -8.06
C LYS A 529 2.94 -26.20 -8.62
N SER A 530 1.65 -25.89 -8.78
CA SER A 530 1.17 -24.61 -9.33
C SER A 530 1.57 -23.39 -8.49
N THR A 531 1.89 -23.55 -7.21
CA THR A 531 2.42 -22.46 -6.37
C THR A 531 3.76 -21.91 -6.87
N TYR A 532 4.54 -22.76 -7.56
CA TYR A 532 5.81 -22.41 -8.17
C TYR A 532 5.68 -21.87 -9.58
N TYR A 533 4.46 -21.81 -10.15
CA TYR A 533 4.22 -21.30 -11.49
C TYR A 533 3.41 -20.00 -11.47
N LEU A 534 3.61 -19.17 -12.49
CA LEU A 534 2.95 -17.88 -12.67
C LEU A 534 2.58 -17.75 -14.15
N LEU A 535 1.31 -17.46 -14.45
CA LEU A 535 0.84 -17.20 -15.81
C LEU A 535 0.79 -15.68 -16.02
N LYS A 536 1.53 -15.16 -17.00
CA LYS A 536 1.52 -13.74 -17.38
C LYS A 536 1.39 -13.61 -18.89
N GLU A 537 0.40 -12.86 -19.36
CA GLU A 537 0.16 -12.61 -20.79
C GLU A 537 0.06 -13.91 -21.64
N GLY A 538 -0.51 -14.98 -21.06
CA GLY A 538 -0.63 -16.28 -21.71
C GLY A 538 0.64 -17.14 -21.70
N ILE A 539 1.75 -16.66 -21.14
CA ILE A 539 3.02 -17.38 -21.03
C ILE A 539 3.20 -17.90 -19.59
N LEU A 540 3.54 -19.19 -19.47
CA LEU A 540 3.79 -19.84 -18.18
C LEU A 540 5.23 -19.61 -17.73
N TYR A 541 5.42 -19.13 -16.50
CA TYR A 541 6.72 -18.92 -15.87
C TYR A 541 6.85 -19.79 -14.62
N ARG A 542 8.07 -20.27 -14.32
CA ARG A 542 8.41 -20.96 -13.07
C ARG A 542 9.25 -20.05 -12.18
N LYS A 543 8.88 -19.95 -10.90
CA LYS A 543 9.66 -19.29 -9.85
C LYS A 543 10.84 -20.18 -9.47
N THR A 544 12.05 -19.68 -9.66
CA THR A 544 13.27 -20.31 -9.15
C THR A 544 13.45 -20.00 -7.65
N LEU A 545 14.28 -20.78 -6.95
CA LEU A 545 14.58 -20.56 -5.52
C LEU A 545 15.20 -19.18 -5.24
N SER A 546 15.84 -18.58 -6.24
CA SER A 546 16.42 -17.22 -6.19
C SER A 546 15.42 -16.11 -6.56
N GLY A 547 14.14 -16.43 -6.76
CA GLY A 547 13.10 -15.47 -7.11
C GLY A 547 13.06 -15.04 -8.58
N LEU A 548 13.97 -15.53 -9.43
CA LEU A 548 13.96 -15.27 -10.88
C LEU A 548 12.84 -16.09 -11.55
N LEU A 549 12.16 -15.48 -12.52
CA LEU A 549 11.13 -16.14 -13.33
C LEU A 549 11.75 -16.74 -14.58
N ALA A 550 11.65 -18.07 -14.72
CA ALA A 550 12.07 -18.78 -15.92
C ALA A 550 10.86 -19.11 -16.80
N ARG A 551 10.87 -18.72 -18.07
CA ARG A 551 9.84 -19.05 -19.07
C ARG A 551 9.77 -20.55 -19.27
N CYS A 552 8.58 -21.12 -19.13
CA CYS A 552 8.34 -22.53 -19.42
C CYS A 552 8.34 -22.74 -20.94
N VAL A 553 9.07 -23.74 -21.39
CA VAL A 553 9.27 -24.03 -22.81
C VAL A 553 8.46 -25.27 -23.20
N SER A 554 7.80 -25.20 -24.36
CA SER A 554 7.07 -26.33 -24.94
C SER A 554 8.03 -27.35 -25.57
N GLU A 555 7.60 -28.60 -25.69
CA GLU A 555 8.43 -29.68 -26.27
C GLU A 555 8.92 -29.35 -27.69
N LYS A 556 8.13 -28.60 -28.47
CA LYS A 556 8.47 -28.14 -29.83
C LYS A 556 9.62 -27.11 -29.83
N GLU A 557 9.73 -26.32 -28.77
CA GLU A 557 10.74 -25.27 -28.64
C GLU A 557 12.04 -25.75 -27.97
N VAL A 558 12.02 -26.88 -27.26
CA VAL A 558 13.17 -27.42 -26.52
C VAL A 558 14.40 -27.60 -27.42
N ALA A 559 14.23 -28.22 -28.59
CA ALA A 559 15.35 -28.48 -29.50
C ALA A 559 16.00 -27.18 -29.98
N ARG A 560 15.18 -26.18 -30.32
CA ARG A 560 15.65 -24.86 -30.79
C ARG A 560 16.38 -24.10 -29.69
N VAL A 561 15.84 -24.09 -28.48
CA VAL A 561 16.48 -23.42 -27.33
C VAL A 561 17.83 -24.07 -26.98
N LEU A 562 17.90 -25.41 -27.02
CA LEU A 562 19.16 -26.12 -26.79
C LEU A 562 20.18 -25.82 -27.90
N GLU A 563 19.78 -25.85 -29.16
CA GLU A 563 20.64 -25.55 -30.31
C GLU A 563 21.19 -24.12 -30.26
N GLU A 564 20.35 -23.13 -29.97
CA GLU A 564 20.75 -21.73 -29.91
C GLU A 564 21.74 -21.46 -28.76
N ILE A 565 21.53 -22.07 -27.59
CA ILE A 565 22.41 -21.88 -26.42
C ILE A 565 23.69 -22.71 -26.51
N HIS A 566 23.63 -23.88 -27.15
CA HIS A 566 24.76 -24.80 -27.25
C HIS A 566 25.69 -24.47 -28.43
N SER A 567 25.11 -24.23 -29.61
CA SER A 567 25.79 -24.09 -30.91
C SER A 567 25.45 -22.80 -31.67
N GLY A 568 24.65 -21.88 -31.10
CA GLY A 568 24.40 -20.57 -31.71
C GLY A 568 25.64 -19.66 -31.71
N GLU A 569 25.46 -18.39 -32.12
CA GLU A 569 26.56 -17.41 -32.25
C GLU A 569 27.34 -17.16 -30.95
N CYS A 570 26.70 -17.37 -29.80
CA CYS A 570 27.29 -17.33 -28.45
C CYS A 570 27.44 -18.72 -27.80
N GLY A 571 27.32 -19.78 -28.60
CA GLY A 571 27.47 -21.18 -28.21
C GLY A 571 28.91 -21.51 -27.84
N SER A 572 29.11 -22.52 -26.99
CA SER A 572 30.47 -22.89 -26.52
C SER A 572 30.65 -24.40 -26.36
N HIS A 573 29.75 -25.21 -26.93
CA HIS A 573 29.81 -26.67 -26.86
C HIS A 573 30.02 -27.21 -25.44
N SER A 574 29.40 -26.53 -24.47
CA SER A 574 29.53 -26.84 -23.05
C SER A 574 28.90 -28.19 -22.73
N GLY A 575 29.49 -28.93 -21.80
CA GLY A 575 28.94 -30.20 -21.30
C GLY A 575 27.53 -30.06 -20.71
N SER A 576 26.81 -31.17 -20.59
CA SER A 576 25.38 -31.20 -20.24
C SER A 576 25.01 -30.40 -18.97
N ARG A 577 25.79 -30.55 -17.89
CA ARG A 577 25.56 -29.83 -16.62
C ARG A 577 25.77 -28.32 -16.74
N THR A 578 26.76 -27.91 -17.53
CA THR A 578 27.02 -26.49 -17.82
C THR A 578 25.97 -25.89 -18.75
N LEU A 579 25.44 -26.69 -19.69
CA LEU A 579 24.36 -26.30 -20.58
C LEU A 579 23.07 -26.08 -19.78
N GLU A 580 22.66 -27.03 -18.93
CA GLU A 580 21.50 -26.90 -18.02
C GLU A 580 21.57 -25.58 -17.21
N GLY A 581 22.71 -25.30 -16.58
CA GLY A 581 22.90 -24.08 -15.80
C GLY A 581 22.87 -22.79 -16.65
N ARG A 582 23.21 -22.85 -17.94
CA ARG A 582 23.07 -21.70 -18.85
C ARG A 582 21.63 -21.48 -19.27
N VAL A 583 20.90 -22.55 -19.61
CA VAL A 583 19.47 -22.48 -19.95
C VAL A 583 18.68 -21.83 -18.80
N LEU A 584 18.94 -22.25 -17.56
CA LEU A 584 18.30 -21.65 -16.39
C LEU A 584 18.69 -20.19 -16.16
N ARG A 585 19.97 -19.82 -16.38
CA ARG A 585 20.45 -18.43 -16.26
C ARG A 585 19.89 -17.50 -17.33
N GLN A 586 19.62 -18.01 -18.52
CA GLN A 586 18.93 -17.28 -19.57
C GLN A 586 17.41 -17.23 -19.36
N GLY A 587 16.91 -17.89 -18.30
CA GLY A 587 15.51 -17.79 -17.90
C GLY A 587 14.59 -18.75 -18.66
N TYR A 588 15.05 -19.94 -19.05
CA TYR A 588 14.20 -20.99 -19.64
C TYR A 588 14.10 -22.21 -18.73
N PHE A 589 12.95 -22.90 -18.73
CA PHE A 589 12.71 -24.09 -17.92
C PHE A 589 11.76 -25.10 -18.58
N TRP A 590 12.04 -26.40 -18.43
CA TRP A 590 11.10 -27.51 -18.66
C TRP A 590 11.48 -28.74 -17.80
N PRO A 591 10.55 -29.68 -17.53
CA PRO A 591 10.76 -30.77 -16.56
C PRO A 591 11.93 -31.71 -16.89
N THR A 592 12.18 -31.97 -18.17
CA THR A 592 13.19 -32.92 -18.67
C THR A 592 14.52 -32.27 -19.06
N LEU A 593 14.71 -30.97 -18.74
CA LEU A 593 15.88 -30.15 -19.13
C LEU A 593 17.22 -30.87 -19.02
N ARG A 594 17.49 -31.50 -17.87
CA ARG A 594 18.77 -32.18 -17.64
C ARG A 594 18.98 -33.36 -18.60
N ARG A 595 17.96 -34.21 -18.77
CA ARG A 595 18.01 -35.37 -19.67
C ARG A 595 18.17 -34.92 -21.11
N ASP A 596 17.41 -33.91 -21.52
CA ASP A 596 17.41 -33.43 -22.89
C ASP A 596 18.74 -32.73 -23.24
N ALA A 597 19.35 -32.01 -22.29
CA ALA A 597 20.68 -31.44 -22.43
C ALA A 597 21.79 -32.52 -22.53
N GLU A 598 21.67 -33.63 -21.78
CA GLU A 598 22.57 -34.79 -21.87
C GLU A 598 22.46 -35.48 -23.24
N GLU A 599 21.23 -35.72 -23.70
CA GLU A 599 20.98 -36.35 -24.99
C GLU A 599 21.44 -35.47 -26.16
N PHE A 600 21.19 -34.15 -26.09
CA PHE A 600 21.63 -33.18 -27.10
C PHE A 600 23.17 -33.12 -27.20
N ALA A 601 23.86 -33.05 -26.05
CA ALA A 601 25.33 -33.05 -26.02
C ALA A 601 25.93 -34.37 -26.56
N ARG A 602 25.25 -35.51 -26.37
CA ARG A 602 25.63 -36.80 -26.96
C ARG A 602 25.48 -36.84 -28.48
N LYS A 603 24.44 -36.20 -29.01
CA LYS A 603 24.17 -36.12 -30.46
C LYS A 603 25.03 -35.07 -31.17
N CYS A 604 25.58 -34.10 -30.44
CA CYS A 604 26.42 -33.04 -31.02
C CYS A 604 27.79 -33.59 -31.45
N ARG A 605 28.02 -33.61 -32.77
CA ARG A 605 29.27 -34.11 -33.38
C ARG A 605 30.52 -33.41 -32.83
N GLN A 606 30.51 -32.09 -32.70
CA GLN A 606 31.66 -31.33 -32.17
C GLN A 606 31.93 -31.66 -30.70
N CYS A 607 30.90 -31.85 -29.87
CA CYS A 607 31.11 -32.31 -28.50
C CYS A 607 31.66 -33.72 -28.43
N GLN A 608 31.32 -34.61 -29.37
CA GLN A 608 31.86 -35.98 -29.41
C GLN A 608 33.30 -36.03 -29.97
N GLU A 609 33.63 -35.20 -30.95
CA GLU A 609 34.98 -35.14 -31.54
C GLU A 609 36.00 -34.44 -30.61
N PHE A 610 35.58 -33.44 -29.84
CA PHE A 610 36.45 -32.65 -28.96
C PHE A 610 36.25 -32.95 -27.46
N ALA A 611 35.49 -33.99 -27.10
CA ALA A 611 35.39 -34.43 -25.71
C ALA A 611 36.77 -34.88 -25.21
N PRO A 612 37.21 -34.45 -24.01
CA PRO A 612 38.43 -34.99 -23.43
C PRO A 612 38.25 -36.50 -23.23
N LEU A 613 39.11 -37.30 -23.87
CA LEU A 613 39.24 -38.73 -23.63
C LEU A 613 39.39 -38.95 -22.12
N GLN A 614 38.34 -39.42 -21.45
CA GLN A 614 38.45 -39.92 -20.08
C GLN A 614 39.21 -41.24 -20.11
N LEU A 615 40.53 -41.15 -19.99
CA LEU A 615 41.39 -42.27 -19.59
C LEU A 615 41.17 -42.51 -18.10
N LEU A 616 40.06 -43.14 -17.74
CA LEU A 616 39.91 -43.80 -16.44
C LEU A 616 40.05 -45.31 -16.68
N PRO A 617 40.97 -46.01 -15.98
CA PRO A 617 41.07 -47.46 -16.09
C PRO A 617 39.76 -48.13 -15.66
N ALA A 618 39.42 -49.22 -16.36
CA ALA A 618 38.22 -50.04 -16.18
C ALA A 618 38.05 -50.60 -14.76
#